data_AF-A0A6L4AC54-F1
#
_entry.id   AF-A0A6L4AC54-F1
#
_cell.length_a   1.000
_cell.length_b   1.000
_cell.length_c   1.000
_cell.angle_alpha   90.00
_cell.angle_beta   90.00
_cell.angle_gamma   90.00
#
_symmetry.space_group_name_H-M   'P 1'
#
loop_
_entity.id
_entity.type
_entity.pdbx_description
1 polymer ?
#
loop_
_entity_poly.entity_id
_entity_poly.type
_entity_poly.pdbx_seq_one_letter_code
_entity_poly.pdbx_strand_id
1 'polypeptide(L)'
;MLKHDEDQNLPLFPEFVEADSRQFLDGSARIALQVEPRFTKYIFIEKDEKRFLSLQRLKQDYSHLSEDIILINADANAYLTDLCLNYNWSRNRAVLFLDPFGMQVNWATIEAIAKTGAIDLWYLFPLGVAVNRLLKRDGAIDEPLRERLNKLFGTDEWYESFYQTRVTIDMFGEQKRTIKVSDFGLVSKYFVERLNSVFPGVANNPLALLNSRNIPLYLLCFASGNKRGSKTAVNIAQHILKG
;
A
#
# COMPACT_ATOMS: atom_id res chain seq x y z
N MET A 1 -10.70 7.56 -40.76
CA MET A 1 -10.34 6.17 -40.41
C MET A 1 -9.55 6.25 -39.12
N LEU A 2 -10.21 5.96 -38.00
CA LEU A 2 -9.70 6.09 -36.64
C LEU A 2 -8.64 5.00 -36.40
N LYS A 3 -7.43 5.39 -35.99
CA LYS A 3 -6.42 4.46 -35.45
C LYS A 3 -6.83 4.17 -34.01
N HIS A 4 -7.16 2.92 -33.72
CA HIS A 4 -7.38 2.45 -32.36
C HIS A 4 -6.04 2.31 -31.64
N ASP A 5 -6.00 2.86 -30.42
CA ASP A 5 -4.97 2.65 -29.42
C ASP A 5 -4.96 1.18 -28.98
N GLU A 6 -4.09 0.37 -29.59
CA GLU A 6 -3.69 -0.93 -29.05
C GLU A 6 -2.45 -0.75 -28.20
N ASP A 7 -2.61 -0.24 -26.98
CA ASP A 7 -1.50 -0.10 -26.03
C ASP A 7 -1.95 -0.36 -24.60
N GLN A 8 -2.72 -1.43 -24.34
CA GLN A 8 -3.09 -1.84 -22.97
C GLN A 8 -3.37 -3.35 -22.84
N ASN A 9 -2.36 -4.23 -22.98
CA ASN A 9 -2.41 -5.55 -22.30
C ASN A 9 -1.12 -6.39 -22.33
N LEU A 10 0.04 -5.82 -21.99
CA LEU A 10 1.11 -6.66 -21.46
C LEU A 10 0.84 -6.92 -19.98
N PRO A 11 0.82 -8.19 -19.50
CA PRO A 11 0.69 -8.46 -18.08
C PRO A 11 1.98 -7.97 -17.41
N LEU A 12 1.93 -6.75 -16.87
CA LEU A 12 3.07 -6.08 -16.27
C LEU A 12 3.65 -6.86 -15.08
N PHE A 13 3.02 -7.92 -14.59
CA PHE A 13 3.45 -8.60 -13.38
C PHE A 13 3.21 -10.13 -13.45
N PRO A 14 4.19 -10.91 -13.94
CA PRO A 14 4.10 -12.37 -14.00
C PRO A 14 3.88 -13.05 -12.63
N GLU A 15 4.31 -12.41 -11.55
CA GLU A 15 4.14 -12.93 -10.17
C GLU A 15 2.68 -12.91 -9.69
N PHE A 16 1.80 -12.13 -10.33
CA PHE A 16 0.34 -12.20 -10.08
C PHE A 16 -0.34 -13.30 -10.89
N VAL A 17 0.40 -13.95 -11.80
CA VAL A 17 -0.05 -15.13 -12.57
C VAL A 17 0.12 -16.41 -11.74
N GLU A 18 0.89 -16.37 -10.64
CA GLU A 18 0.82 -17.41 -9.61
C GLU A 18 -0.49 -17.24 -8.84
N ALA A 19 -1.20 -18.36 -8.65
CA ALA A 19 -2.62 -18.45 -8.28
C ALA A 19 -3.01 -17.89 -6.89
N ASP A 20 -2.10 -17.22 -6.19
CA ASP A 20 -2.25 -16.77 -4.80
C ASP A 20 -3.09 -15.48 -4.64
N SER A 21 -3.19 -14.66 -5.69
CA SER A 21 -3.89 -13.36 -5.61
C SER A 21 -5.41 -13.46 -5.42
N ARG A 22 -6.04 -14.57 -5.83
CA ARG A 22 -7.48 -14.81 -5.57
C ARG A 22 -7.74 -15.36 -4.16
N GLN A 23 -6.83 -16.17 -3.61
CA GLN A 23 -6.95 -16.71 -2.25
C GLN A 23 -6.76 -15.61 -1.19
N PHE A 24 -5.91 -14.60 -1.47
CA PHE A 24 -5.64 -13.53 -0.52
C PHE A 24 -6.82 -12.56 -0.28
N LEU A 25 -7.60 -12.22 -1.32
CA LEU A 25 -8.76 -11.31 -1.21
C LEU A 25 -9.89 -11.90 -0.37
N ASP A 26 -10.24 -13.17 -0.62
CA ASP A 26 -11.18 -13.87 0.26
C ASP A 26 -10.59 -14.05 1.66
N GLY A 27 -9.26 -14.18 1.76
CA GLY A 27 -8.52 -14.32 3.00
C GLY A 27 -8.75 -13.16 3.97
N SER A 28 -8.38 -11.94 3.61
CA SER A 28 -8.40 -10.80 4.56
C SER A 28 -9.82 -10.43 5.01
N ALA A 29 -10.79 -10.41 4.10
CA ALA A 29 -12.19 -10.13 4.42
C ALA A 29 -12.79 -11.24 5.32
N ARG A 30 -12.53 -12.51 5.01
CA ARG A 30 -13.01 -13.64 5.81
C ARG A 30 -12.36 -13.69 7.18
N ILE A 31 -11.04 -13.45 7.26
CA ILE A 31 -10.30 -13.36 8.53
C ILE A 31 -10.92 -12.27 9.40
N ALA A 32 -11.18 -11.08 8.85
CA ALA A 32 -11.80 -9.99 9.62
C ALA A 32 -13.16 -10.40 10.23
N LEU A 33 -13.99 -11.14 9.49
CA LEU A 33 -15.29 -11.63 9.96
C LEU A 33 -15.20 -12.74 11.02
N GLN A 34 -14.03 -13.35 11.21
CA GLN A 34 -13.78 -14.41 12.18
C GLN A 34 -13.10 -13.91 13.47
N VAL A 35 -12.71 -12.64 13.53
CA VAL A 35 -12.02 -12.07 14.70
C VAL A 35 -12.97 -11.97 15.89
N GLU A 36 -12.51 -12.42 17.06
CA GLU A 36 -13.17 -12.23 18.34
C GLU A 36 -12.26 -11.46 19.33
N PRO A 37 -12.76 -10.41 20.02
CA PRO A 37 -14.10 -9.85 19.91
C PRO A 37 -14.37 -9.18 18.56
N ARG A 38 -15.58 -9.38 18.02
CA ARG A 38 -15.98 -8.86 16.69
C ARG A 38 -15.96 -7.33 16.59
N PHE A 39 -15.77 -6.81 15.38
CA PHE A 39 -15.97 -5.39 15.07
C PHE A 39 -17.46 -5.05 14.97
N THR A 40 -17.79 -3.78 15.22
CA THR A 40 -19.18 -3.27 15.12
C THR A 40 -19.65 -3.13 13.68
N LYS A 41 -18.73 -2.79 12.75
CA LYS A 41 -19.01 -2.66 11.32
C LYS A 41 -17.81 -3.13 10.51
N TYR A 42 -18.09 -3.71 9.35
CA TYR A 42 -17.13 -4.15 8.35
C TYR A 42 -17.40 -3.39 7.06
N ILE A 43 -16.42 -2.66 6.55
CA ILE A 43 -16.55 -1.93 5.28
C ILE A 43 -15.55 -2.53 4.30
N PHE A 44 -16.07 -3.22 3.27
CA PHE A 44 -15.25 -3.80 2.21
C PHE A 44 -15.43 -3.00 0.93
N ILE A 45 -14.31 -2.51 0.38
CA ILE A 45 -14.27 -1.64 -0.81
C ILE A 45 -13.52 -2.39 -1.91
N GLU A 46 -14.18 -2.66 -3.02
CA GLU A 46 -13.59 -3.36 -4.16
C GLU A 46 -14.15 -2.77 -5.47
N LYS A 47 -13.27 -2.38 -6.38
CA LYS A 47 -13.63 -1.76 -7.65
C LYS A 47 -13.97 -2.79 -8.72
N ASP A 48 -13.25 -3.91 -8.75
CA ASP A 48 -13.47 -4.97 -9.74
C ASP A 48 -14.79 -5.69 -9.47
N GLU A 49 -15.67 -5.68 -10.46
CA GLU A 49 -17.02 -6.25 -10.33
C GLU A 49 -16.99 -7.75 -9.97
N LYS A 50 -16.05 -8.52 -10.53
CA LYS A 50 -15.98 -9.96 -10.27
C LYS A 50 -15.59 -10.26 -8.83
N ARG A 51 -14.62 -9.52 -8.29
CA ARG A 51 -14.20 -9.64 -6.88
C ARG A 51 -15.27 -9.08 -5.94
N PHE A 52 -15.96 -8.02 -6.33
CA PHE A 52 -17.09 -7.49 -5.57
C PHE A 52 -18.23 -8.51 -5.45
N LEU A 53 -18.53 -9.26 -6.51
CA LEU A 53 -19.50 -10.37 -6.44
C LEU A 53 -19.06 -11.48 -5.46
N SER A 54 -17.76 -11.75 -5.33
CA SER A 54 -17.26 -12.67 -4.29
C SER A 54 -17.53 -12.15 -2.88
N LEU A 55 -17.35 -10.84 -2.62
CA LEU A 55 -17.70 -10.23 -1.34
C LEU A 55 -19.20 -10.31 -1.03
N GLN A 56 -20.06 -10.22 -2.04
CA GLN A 56 -21.51 -10.42 -1.87
C GLN A 56 -21.84 -11.85 -1.44
N ARG A 57 -21.15 -12.86 -2.02
CA ARG A 57 -21.29 -14.26 -1.60
C ARG A 57 -20.77 -14.46 -0.18
N LEU A 58 -19.61 -13.88 0.15
CA LEU A 58 -19.07 -13.91 1.51
C LEU A 58 -20.05 -13.32 2.53
N LYS A 59 -20.74 -12.22 2.21
CA LYS A 59 -21.78 -11.65 3.06
C LYS A 59 -22.95 -12.63 3.29
N GLN A 60 -23.28 -13.49 2.32
CA GLN A 60 -24.30 -14.52 2.47
C GLN A 60 -23.82 -15.66 3.38
N ASP A 61 -22.56 -16.08 3.25
CA ASP A 61 -21.93 -17.09 4.13
C ASP A 61 -21.95 -16.63 5.61
N TYR A 62 -21.82 -15.33 5.85
CA TYR A 62 -21.86 -14.71 7.18
C TYR A 62 -23.18 -13.95 7.41
N SER A 63 -24.31 -14.60 7.12
CA SER A 63 -25.65 -14.00 7.23
C SER A 63 -25.96 -13.39 8.60
N HIS A 64 -25.42 -13.97 9.68
CA HIS A 64 -25.53 -13.47 11.05
C HIS A 64 -24.81 -12.12 11.30
N LEU A 65 -23.91 -11.70 10.41
CA LEU A 65 -23.22 -10.40 10.43
C LEU A 65 -23.70 -9.47 9.30
N SER A 66 -24.72 -9.86 8.53
CA SER A 66 -25.08 -9.17 7.29
C SER A 66 -25.47 -7.69 7.47
N GLU A 67 -26.04 -7.32 8.62
CA GLU A 67 -26.36 -5.92 8.98
C GLU A 67 -25.12 -5.09 9.33
N ASP A 68 -24.03 -5.75 9.69
CA ASP A 68 -22.76 -5.13 10.04
C ASP A 68 -21.78 -5.07 8.85
N ILE A 69 -22.04 -5.82 7.78
CA ILE A 69 -21.23 -5.85 6.55
C ILE A 69 -21.76 -4.83 5.53
N ILE A 70 -20.93 -3.83 5.22
CA ILE A 70 -21.14 -2.79 4.22
C ILE A 70 -20.22 -3.08 3.04
N LEU A 71 -20.80 -3.24 1.85
CA LEU A 71 -20.07 -3.51 0.61
C LEU A 71 -20.12 -2.28 -0.29
N ILE A 72 -18.96 -1.84 -0.77
CA ILE A 72 -18.81 -0.64 -1.60
C ILE A 72 -18.10 -1.02 -2.90
N ASN A 73 -18.80 -0.89 -4.03
CA ASN A 73 -18.20 -1.10 -5.35
C ASN A 73 -17.67 0.23 -5.90
N ALA A 74 -16.48 0.63 -5.49
CA ALA A 74 -15.89 1.92 -5.85
C ALA A 74 -14.36 1.90 -5.82
N ASP A 75 -13.75 2.97 -6.35
CA ASP A 75 -12.32 3.21 -6.18
C ASP A 75 -12.00 3.51 -4.70
N ALA A 76 -11.06 2.75 -4.13
CA ALA A 76 -10.72 2.85 -2.71
C ALA A 76 -10.14 4.22 -2.33
N ASN A 77 -9.35 4.86 -3.19
CA ASN A 77 -8.79 6.18 -2.88
C ASN A 77 -9.91 7.22 -2.79
N ALA A 78 -10.82 7.21 -3.76
CA ALA A 78 -11.95 8.14 -3.80
C ALA A 78 -12.87 7.96 -2.57
N TYR A 79 -13.28 6.72 -2.31
CA TYR A 79 -14.18 6.42 -1.20
C TYR A 79 -13.54 6.69 0.16
N LEU A 80 -12.28 6.28 0.38
CA LEU A 80 -11.60 6.52 1.66
C LEU A 80 -11.38 8.00 1.90
N THR A 81 -11.07 8.79 0.87
CA THR A 81 -10.91 10.24 1.00
C THR A 81 -12.24 10.88 1.42
N ASP A 82 -13.34 10.52 0.77
CA ASP A 82 -14.69 10.98 1.14
C ASP A 82 -15.05 10.59 2.58
N LEU A 83 -14.84 9.31 2.94
CA LEU A 83 -15.09 8.80 4.29
C LEU A 83 -14.27 9.54 5.35
N CYS A 84 -13.00 9.82 5.09
CA CYS A 84 -12.13 10.55 6.02
C CYS A 84 -12.60 12.00 6.24
N LEU A 85 -13.17 12.64 5.21
CA LEU A 85 -13.64 14.03 5.28
C LEU A 85 -15.04 14.17 5.87
N ASN A 86 -15.95 13.27 5.52
CA ASN A 86 -17.39 13.45 5.75
C ASN A 86 -17.95 12.61 6.90
N TYR A 87 -17.17 11.69 7.48
CA TYR A 87 -17.60 10.87 8.61
C TYR A 87 -17.22 11.47 9.98
N ASN A 88 -18.04 11.23 11.00
CA ASN A 88 -17.79 11.74 12.34
C ASN A 88 -16.74 10.91 13.09
N TRP A 89 -15.47 11.25 12.91
CA TRP A 89 -14.33 10.59 13.55
C TRP A 89 -14.13 10.92 15.04
N SER A 90 -14.86 11.90 15.59
CA SER A 90 -14.75 12.25 17.02
C SER A 90 -15.33 11.19 17.96
N ARG A 91 -16.25 10.35 17.45
CA ARG A 91 -16.94 9.29 18.23
C ARG A 91 -16.66 7.88 17.71
N ASN A 92 -15.84 7.76 16.67
CA ASN A 92 -15.60 6.51 15.96
C ASN A 92 -14.12 6.19 15.87
N ARG A 93 -13.81 4.90 15.82
CA ARG A 93 -12.46 4.36 15.65
C ARG A 93 -12.51 3.27 14.60
N ALA A 94 -11.46 3.16 13.80
CA ALA A 94 -11.35 2.10 12.83
C ALA A 94 -9.92 1.56 12.78
N VAL A 95 -9.82 0.30 12.34
CA VAL A 95 -8.58 -0.27 11.83
C VAL A 95 -8.79 -0.44 10.33
N LEU A 96 -7.84 0.04 9.53
CA LEU A 96 -7.89 -0.02 8.07
C LEU A 96 -6.78 -0.93 7.57
N PHE A 97 -7.13 -1.86 6.70
CA PHE A 97 -6.17 -2.69 5.98
C PHE A 97 -6.12 -2.26 4.51
N LEU A 98 -4.98 -1.74 4.06
CA LEU A 98 -4.73 -1.43 2.66
C LEU A 98 -3.90 -2.54 2.02
N ASP A 99 -4.46 -3.20 1.01
CA ASP A 99 -3.84 -4.30 0.30
C ASP A 99 -3.96 -4.11 -1.22
N PRO A 100 -3.11 -3.28 -1.83
CA PRO A 100 -3.17 -3.04 -3.25
C PRO A 100 -2.37 -4.09 -4.02
N PHE A 101 -2.81 -4.38 -5.24
CA PHE A 101 -2.07 -5.20 -6.21
C PHE A 101 -0.84 -4.49 -6.80
N GLY A 102 -0.51 -3.29 -6.33
CA GLY A 102 0.58 -2.47 -6.86
C GLY A 102 0.51 -1.04 -6.34
N MET A 103 1.02 -0.07 -7.11
CA MET A 103 1.10 1.34 -6.70
C MET A 103 -0.23 2.10 -6.85
N GLN A 104 -1.33 1.49 -6.41
CA GLN A 104 -2.69 2.02 -6.59
C GLN A 104 -3.10 2.97 -5.46
N VAL A 105 -2.44 2.90 -4.30
CA VAL A 105 -2.72 3.79 -3.17
C VAL A 105 -1.97 5.10 -3.37
N ASN A 106 -2.71 6.21 -3.44
CA ASN A 106 -2.14 7.53 -3.49
C ASN A 106 -1.78 8.01 -2.07
N TRP A 107 -0.66 8.72 -1.93
CA TRP A 107 -0.22 9.30 -0.66
C TRP A 107 -1.25 10.25 -0.05
N ALA A 108 -1.98 11.00 -0.89
CA ALA A 108 -3.08 11.86 -0.43
C ALA A 108 -4.17 11.07 0.35
N THR A 109 -4.39 9.80 0.00
CA THR A 109 -5.31 8.91 0.75
C THR A 109 -4.73 8.61 2.13
N ILE A 110 -3.42 8.32 2.22
CA ILE A 110 -2.71 8.07 3.48
C ILE A 110 -2.76 9.31 4.38
N GLU A 111 -2.57 10.50 3.80
CA GLU A 111 -2.71 11.77 4.53
C GLU A 111 -4.13 12.01 5.03
N ALA A 112 -5.16 11.72 4.21
CA ALA A 112 -6.55 11.83 4.63
C ALA A 112 -6.85 10.91 5.82
N ILE A 113 -6.37 9.67 5.77
CA ILE A 113 -6.48 8.69 6.87
C ILE A 113 -5.80 9.23 8.13
N ALA A 114 -4.56 9.69 8.02
CA ALA A 114 -3.79 10.20 9.15
C ALA A 114 -4.48 11.42 9.81
N LYS A 115 -5.00 12.35 9.00
CA LYS A 115 -5.71 13.56 9.47
C LYS A 115 -6.94 13.26 10.31
N THR A 116 -7.57 12.09 10.16
CA THR A 116 -8.71 11.70 11.01
C THR A 116 -8.32 11.61 12.49
N GLY A 117 -7.06 11.27 12.79
CA GLY A 117 -6.62 10.90 14.14
C GLY A 117 -7.30 9.65 14.70
N ALA A 118 -8.14 8.99 13.89
CA ALA A 118 -9.16 8.04 14.32
C ALA A 118 -8.93 6.61 13.79
N ILE A 119 -8.14 6.49 12.73
CA ILE A 119 -7.90 5.24 12.01
C ILE A 119 -6.48 4.76 12.27
N ASP A 120 -6.31 3.51 12.73
CA ASP A 120 -5.02 2.84 12.73
C ASP A 120 -4.87 2.05 11.42
N LEU A 121 -3.76 2.23 10.72
CA LEU A 121 -3.51 1.74 9.37
C LEU A 121 -2.54 0.57 9.38
N TRP A 122 -2.96 -0.55 8.80
CA TRP A 122 -2.09 -1.60 8.27
C TRP A 122 -1.99 -1.44 6.77
N TYR A 123 -0.77 -1.37 6.24
CA TYR A 123 -0.55 -1.21 4.81
C TYR A 123 0.43 -2.27 4.30
N LEU A 124 -0.03 -3.09 3.34
CA LEU A 124 0.81 -4.00 2.58
C LEU A 124 1.47 -3.26 1.41
N PHE A 125 2.62 -2.65 1.68
CA PHE A 125 3.33 -1.84 0.69
C PHE A 125 3.99 -2.73 -0.39
N PRO A 126 3.76 -2.48 -1.69
CA PRO A 126 4.19 -3.34 -2.81
C PRO A 126 5.67 -3.14 -3.16
N LEU A 127 6.56 -3.49 -2.23
CA LEU A 127 8.00 -3.21 -2.28
C LEU A 127 8.70 -3.84 -3.49
N GLY A 128 8.70 -5.16 -3.62
CA GLY A 128 9.40 -5.89 -4.67
C GLY A 128 8.58 -6.12 -5.92
N VAL A 129 7.28 -6.41 -5.74
CA VAL A 129 6.37 -6.67 -6.85
C VAL A 129 6.17 -5.45 -7.76
N ALA A 130 6.31 -4.23 -7.21
CA ALA A 130 6.13 -2.99 -7.96
C ALA A 130 7.34 -2.06 -7.83
N VAL A 131 7.56 -1.46 -6.66
CA VAL A 131 8.43 -0.27 -6.53
C VAL A 131 9.86 -0.57 -6.97
N ASN A 132 10.50 -1.59 -6.39
CA ASN A 132 11.92 -1.84 -6.64
C ASN A 132 12.23 -2.20 -8.11
N ARG A 133 11.26 -2.81 -8.81
CA ARG A 133 11.38 -3.19 -10.21
C ARG A 133 11.27 -2.01 -11.17
N LEU A 134 10.51 -0.99 -10.77
CA LEU A 134 10.30 0.23 -11.54
C LEU A 134 11.47 1.22 -11.40
N LEU A 135 12.19 1.12 -10.28
CA LEU A 135 13.45 1.85 -10.07
C LEU A 135 14.57 1.23 -10.91
N LYS A 136 14.73 1.72 -12.15
CA LYS A 136 15.80 1.31 -13.08
C LYS A 136 17.18 1.66 -12.55
N ARG A 137 18.21 0.90 -12.95
CA ARG A 137 19.59 1.08 -12.45
C ARG A 137 20.25 2.39 -12.89
N ASP A 138 19.88 2.89 -14.06
CA ASP A 138 20.39 4.11 -14.69
C ASP A 138 19.58 5.38 -14.33
N GLY A 139 18.47 5.21 -13.60
CA GLY A 139 17.58 6.31 -13.26
C GLY A 139 16.73 6.85 -14.41
N ALA A 140 16.75 6.21 -15.58
CA ALA A 140 15.99 6.60 -16.76
C ALA A 140 14.52 6.13 -16.67
N ILE A 141 13.79 6.71 -15.72
CA ILE A 141 12.37 6.45 -15.48
C ILE A 141 11.56 7.37 -16.41
N ASP A 142 10.59 6.80 -17.12
CA ASP A 142 9.64 7.54 -17.96
C ASP A 142 8.69 8.39 -17.11
N GLU A 143 8.29 9.54 -17.64
CA GLU A 143 7.50 10.52 -16.88
C GLU A 143 6.19 9.96 -16.31
N PRO A 144 5.39 9.15 -17.06
CA PRO A 144 4.17 8.55 -16.52
C PRO A 144 4.45 7.64 -15.32
N LEU A 145 5.56 6.92 -15.33
CA LEU A 145 5.95 6.05 -14.23
C LEU A 145 6.47 6.85 -13.03
N ARG A 146 7.26 7.89 -13.29
CA ARG A 146 7.72 8.84 -12.27
C ARG A 146 6.54 9.47 -11.54
N GLU A 147 5.51 9.90 -12.27
CA GLU A 147 4.29 10.45 -11.68
C GLU A 147 3.52 9.45 -10.81
N ARG A 148 3.53 8.16 -11.15
CA ARG A 148 2.94 7.12 -10.30
C ARG A 148 3.73 6.91 -9.01
N LEU A 149 5.07 6.97 -9.08
CA LEU A 149 5.92 6.94 -7.90
C LEU A 149 5.75 8.20 -7.04
N ASN A 150 5.62 9.37 -7.67
CA ASN A 150 5.31 10.63 -6.99
C ASN A 150 3.99 10.55 -6.23
N LYS A 151 2.95 9.96 -6.84
CA LYS A 151 1.66 9.71 -6.18
C LYS A 151 1.76 8.70 -5.05
N LEU A 152 2.56 7.64 -5.20
CA LEU A 152 2.75 6.62 -4.17
C LEU A 152 3.47 7.19 -2.93
N PHE A 153 4.55 7.93 -3.14
CA PHE A 153 5.36 8.49 -2.06
C PHE A 153 4.86 9.85 -1.56
N GLY A 154 4.10 10.58 -2.38
CA GLY A 154 3.59 11.93 -2.10
C GLY A 154 4.61 13.05 -2.26
N THR A 155 5.68 12.80 -3.01
CA THR A 155 6.78 13.74 -3.26
C THR A 155 7.59 13.22 -4.46
N ASP A 156 8.45 14.03 -5.05
CA ASP A 156 9.47 13.62 -6.01
C ASP A 156 10.86 13.45 -5.37
N GLU A 157 11.04 13.87 -4.11
CA GLU A 157 12.28 13.78 -3.32
C GLU A 157 12.81 12.34 -3.15
N TRP A 158 11.96 11.34 -3.34
CA TRP A 158 12.39 9.93 -3.34
C TRP A 158 13.46 9.68 -4.42
N TYR A 159 13.45 10.45 -5.52
CA TYR A 159 14.43 10.28 -6.59
C TYR A 159 15.83 10.60 -6.08
N GLU A 160 16.01 11.74 -5.40
CA GLU A 160 17.29 12.15 -4.83
C GLU A 160 17.74 11.21 -3.71
N SER A 161 16.78 10.61 -2.99
CA SER A 161 17.06 9.61 -1.96
C SER A 161 17.54 8.28 -2.55
N PHE A 162 17.09 7.91 -3.75
CA PHE A 162 17.32 6.59 -4.35
C PHE A 162 18.37 6.57 -5.46
N TYR A 163 18.74 7.74 -5.97
CA TYR A 163 19.67 7.91 -7.08
C TYR A 163 20.81 8.86 -6.73
N GLN A 164 22.00 8.56 -7.23
CA GLN A 164 23.17 9.43 -7.12
C GLN A 164 23.80 9.63 -8.49
N THR A 165 24.06 10.88 -8.86
CA THR A 165 24.88 11.19 -10.02
C THR A 165 26.36 11.14 -9.64
N ARG A 166 27.12 10.27 -10.31
CA ARG A 166 28.56 10.17 -10.19
C ARG A 166 29.24 10.72 -11.44
N VAL A 167 30.31 11.47 -11.24
CA VAL A 167 31.21 11.87 -12.31
C VAL A 167 32.29 10.80 -12.40
N THR A 168 32.37 10.13 -13.54
CA THR A 168 33.42 9.16 -13.83
C THR A 168 34.28 9.71 -14.96
N ILE A 169 35.60 9.67 -14.80
CA ILE A 169 36.53 10.04 -15.87
C ILE A 169 36.92 8.76 -16.59
N ASP A 170 36.60 8.66 -17.88
CA ASP A 170 37.05 7.58 -18.75
C ASP A 170 37.92 8.12 -19.90
N MET A 171 38.29 7.25 -20.86
CA MET A 171 39.15 7.64 -21.99
C MET A 171 38.52 8.71 -22.91
N PHE A 172 37.24 9.02 -22.73
CA PHE A 172 36.50 10.04 -23.48
C PHE A 172 36.16 11.28 -22.65
N GLY A 173 36.76 11.43 -21.46
CA GLY A 173 36.62 12.59 -20.58
C GLY A 173 35.65 12.38 -19.41
N GLU A 174 35.14 13.47 -18.85
CA GLU A 174 34.18 13.44 -17.74
C GLU A 174 32.80 13.01 -18.22
N GLN A 175 32.31 11.90 -17.68
CA GLN A 175 30.97 11.37 -17.94
C GLN A 175 30.15 11.43 -16.65
N LYS A 176 29.00 12.11 -16.69
CA LYS A 176 28.02 12.08 -15.60
C LYS A 176 27.11 10.87 -15.79
N ARG A 177 27.10 9.96 -14.82
CA ARG A 177 26.19 8.80 -14.79
C ARG A 177 25.35 8.81 -13.54
N THR A 178 24.05 8.71 -13.70
CA THR A 178 23.12 8.47 -12.59
C THR A 178 23.07 6.97 -12.33
N ILE A 179 23.23 6.60 -11.05
CA ILE A 179 23.13 5.21 -10.61
C ILE A 179 22.09 5.11 -9.49
N LYS A 180 21.34 4.02 -9.50
CA LYS A 180 20.48 3.64 -8.38
C LYS A 180 21.37 3.22 -7.21
N VAL A 181 21.17 3.86 -6.06
CA VAL A 181 21.82 3.51 -4.79
C VAL A 181 20.85 2.86 -3.81
N SER A 182 19.55 2.85 -4.12
CA SER A 182 18.55 2.21 -3.27
C SER A 182 18.57 0.69 -3.37
N ASP A 183 18.51 0.06 -2.20
CA ASP A 183 18.16 -1.34 -2.01
C ASP A 183 16.78 -1.45 -1.33
N PHE A 184 16.33 -2.68 -1.06
CA PHE A 184 15.07 -2.93 -0.36
C PHE A 184 15.03 -2.28 1.03
N GLY A 185 16.17 -2.23 1.72
CA GLY A 185 16.28 -1.65 3.06
C GLY A 185 16.10 -0.14 3.04
N LEU A 186 16.72 0.55 2.08
CA LEU A 186 16.60 2.00 1.92
C LEU A 186 15.17 2.40 1.56
N VAL A 187 14.53 1.68 0.62
CA VAL A 187 13.13 1.96 0.25
C VAL A 187 12.18 1.69 1.42
N SER A 188 12.40 0.60 2.17
CA SER A 188 11.64 0.29 3.38
C SER A 188 11.75 1.39 4.43
N LYS A 189 12.99 1.80 4.76
CA LYS A 189 13.26 2.88 5.70
C LYS A 189 12.63 4.19 5.27
N TYR A 190 12.79 4.56 4.00
CA TYR A 190 12.20 5.77 3.43
C TYR A 190 10.68 5.75 3.56
N PHE A 191 10.03 4.63 3.25
CA PHE A 191 8.58 4.52 3.36
C PHE A 191 8.09 4.64 4.81
N VAL A 192 8.80 4.03 5.77
CA VAL A 192 8.51 4.18 7.21
C VAL A 192 8.70 5.64 7.66
N GLU A 193 9.73 6.33 7.20
CA GLU A 193 9.95 7.76 7.48
C GLU A 193 8.81 8.63 6.93
N ARG A 194 8.35 8.33 5.71
CA ARG A 194 7.17 8.99 5.13
C ARG A 194 5.93 8.77 5.98
N LEU A 195 5.66 7.55 6.46
CA LEU A 195 4.53 7.31 7.37
C LEU A 195 4.67 8.11 8.68
N ASN A 196 5.88 8.20 9.24
CA ASN A 196 6.15 8.97 10.46
C ASN A 196 5.92 10.48 10.26
N SER A 197 6.02 10.98 9.04
CA SER A 197 5.77 12.40 8.75
C SER A 197 4.29 12.80 8.92
N VAL A 198 3.36 11.84 8.86
CA VAL A 198 1.91 12.11 8.90
C VAL A 198 1.19 11.45 10.08
N PHE A 199 1.67 10.30 10.56
CA PHE A 199 1.07 9.61 11.70
C PHE A 199 1.78 9.90 13.02
N PRO A 200 1.05 9.99 14.15
CA PRO A 200 1.65 10.19 15.48
C PRO A 200 2.43 8.99 16.02
N GLY A 201 2.36 7.81 15.39
CA GLY A 201 3.22 6.69 15.73
C GLY A 201 3.23 5.63 14.63
N VAL A 202 4.40 5.07 14.33
CA VAL A 202 4.60 4.07 13.28
C VAL A 202 5.51 2.97 13.81
N ALA A 203 5.22 1.72 13.47
CA ALA A 203 6.12 0.61 13.79
C ALA A 203 7.42 0.70 12.98
N ASN A 204 8.56 0.60 13.66
CA ASN A 204 9.88 0.76 13.03
C ASN A 204 10.46 -0.55 12.47
N ASN A 205 9.79 -1.68 12.66
CA ASN A 205 10.18 -3.01 12.19
C ASN A 205 9.15 -3.58 11.21
N PRO A 206 8.93 -2.94 10.05
CA PRO A 206 7.98 -3.46 9.07
C PRO A 206 8.37 -4.87 8.62
N LEU A 207 7.38 -5.74 8.44
CA LEU A 207 7.60 -7.15 8.14
C LEU A 207 7.69 -7.34 6.62
N ALA A 208 8.87 -7.79 6.15
CA ALA A 208 9.06 -8.14 4.75
C ALA A 208 8.44 -9.52 4.47
N LEU A 209 7.44 -9.56 3.60
CA LEU A 209 6.87 -10.81 3.11
C LEU A 209 7.69 -11.29 1.91
N LEU A 210 8.31 -12.46 2.05
CA LEU A 210 9.27 -13.01 1.10
C LEU A 210 8.61 -14.09 0.23
N ASN A 211 9.09 -14.24 -1.00
CA ASN A 211 8.76 -15.40 -1.82
C ASN A 211 9.59 -16.63 -1.44
N SER A 212 9.35 -17.76 -2.12
CA SER A 212 10.10 -19.01 -1.96
C SER A 212 11.61 -18.90 -2.25
N ARG A 213 12.03 -17.84 -2.94
CA ARG A 213 13.43 -17.51 -3.25
C ARG A 213 14.02 -16.46 -2.29
N ASN A 214 13.35 -16.17 -1.18
CA ASN A 214 13.76 -15.23 -0.15
C ASN A 214 13.87 -13.77 -0.65
N ILE A 215 13.12 -13.40 -1.70
CA ILE A 215 13.05 -12.04 -2.24
C ILE A 215 11.85 -11.31 -1.60
N PRO A 216 12.03 -10.10 -1.05
CA PRO A 216 10.92 -9.30 -0.52
C PRO A 216 9.93 -8.91 -1.61
N LEU A 217 8.68 -9.36 -1.47
CA LEU A 217 7.57 -8.99 -2.36
C LEU A 217 6.82 -7.78 -1.83
N TYR A 218 6.43 -7.86 -0.56
CA TYR A 218 5.66 -6.83 0.13
C TYR A 218 6.29 -6.46 1.46
N LEU A 219 5.91 -5.31 1.96
CA LEU A 219 6.30 -4.81 3.26
C LEU A 219 5.05 -4.47 4.07
N LEU A 220 4.73 -5.28 5.07
CA LEU A 220 3.63 -5.02 5.97
C LEU A 220 4.03 -3.95 6.99
N CYS A 221 3.39 -2.79 6.89
CA CYS A 221 3.63 -1.62 7.71
C CYS A 221 2.44 -1.34 8.63
N PHE A 222 2.71 -0.74 9.79
CA PHE A 222 1.67 -0.27 10.70
C PHE A 222 1.89 1.19 11.11
N ALA A 223 0.82 1.97 11.10
CA ALA A 223 0.79 3.34 11.57
C ALA A 223 -0.46 3.61 12.42
N SER A 224 -0.29 4.18 13.61
CA SER A 224 -1.40 4.53 14.49
C SER A 224 -1.85 5.98 14.25
N GLY A 225 -3.15 6.19 14.03
CA GLY A 225 -3.74 7.51 13.90
C GLY A 225 -3.97 8.20 15.24
N ASN A 226 -4.11 7.47 16.35
CA ASN A 226 -4.42 8.08 17.65
C ASN A 226 -3.18 8.57 18.38
N LYS A 227 -3.05 9.87 18.62
CA LYS A 227 -1.92 10.41 19.39
C LYS A 227 -1.82 9.89 20.84
N ARG A 228 -2.94 9.64 21.51
CA ARG A 228 -2.95 9.14 22.91
C ARG A 228 -2.63 7.65 22.99
N GLY A 229 -3.17 6.87 22.06
CA GLY A 229 -3.01 5.42 22.00
C GLY A 229 -1.77 4.95 21.24
N SER A 230 -1.08 5.83 20.51
CA SER A 230 -0.04 5.45 19.56
C SER A 230 1.07 4.61 20.16
N LYS A 231 1.56 4.96 21.36
CA LYS A 231 2.63 4.20 22.03
C LYS A 231 2.25 2.74 22.24
N THR A 232 1.05 2.49 22.77
CA THR A 232 0.57 1.13 23.03
C THR A 232 0.29 0.40 21.72
N ALA A 233 -0.39 1.06 20.76
CA ALA A 233 -0.70 0.48 19.47
C ALA A 233 0.56 0.07 18.69
N VAL A 234 1.57 0.95 18.66
CA VAL A 234 2.87 0.66 18.04
C VAL A 234 3.56 -0.51 18.76
N ASN A 235 3.60 -0.54 20.09
CA ASN A 235 4.21 -1.67 20.80
C ASN A 235 3.57 -3.02 20.45
N ILE A 236 2.23 -3.07 20.38
CA ILE A 236 1.49 -4.27 19.97
C ILE A 236 1.83 -4.63 18.52
N ALA A 237 1.76 -3.67 17.60
CA ALA A 237 2.05 -3.91 16.19
C ALA A 237 3.49 -4.39 15.97
N GLN A 238 4.47 -3.79 16.64
CA GLN A 238 5.87 -4.23 16.55
C GLN A 238 6.06 -5.65 17.06
N HIS A 239 5.27 -6.11 18.05
CA HIS A 239 5.29 -7.50 18.49
C HIS A 239 4.72 -8.44 17.43
N ILE A 240 3.56 -8.09 16.83
CA ILE A 240 2.95 -8.85 15.74
C ILE A 240 3.90 -8.96 14.54
N LEU A 241 4.61 -7.87 14.21
CA LEU A 241 5.54 -7.81 13.08
C LEU A 241 6.85 -8.59 13.28
N LYS A 242 7.11 -9.13 14.48
CA LYS A 242 8.31 -9.97 14.73
C LYS A 242 8.12 -11.43 14.29
N GLY A 243 6.87 -11.88 14.14
CA GLY A 243 6.55 -13.31 14.00
C GLY A 243 6.58 -14.04 15.33
#